data_AF-A0A533TU60-F1
#
_entry.id   AF-A0A533TU60-F1
#
_cell.length_a   1.000
_cell.length_b   1.000
_cell.length_c   1.000
_cell.angle_alpha   90.00
_cell.angle_beta   90.00
_cell.angle_gamma   90.00
#
_symmetry.space_group_name_H-M   'P 1'
#
loop_
_entity.id
_entity.type
_entity.pdbx_description
1 polymer ?
#
loop_
_entity_poly.entity_id
_entity_poly.type
_entity_poly.pdbx_seq_one_letter_code
_entity_poly.pdbx_strand_id
1 'polypeptide(L)'
;MEMLLSENASMKNGTTHPLIFSKDTGGLENMAHKETAKQVIDSLPNDVSMDEIIHALYVNIKFSHGEQEIREGKGISQVEAKKKLEKWLK
;
A
#
# COMPACT_ATOMS: atom_id res chain seq x y z
N MET A 1 27.50 -34.65 2.10
CA MET A 1 28.90 -34.78 2.54
C MET A 1 29.72 -34.00 1.54
N GLU A 2 30.49 -33.00 2.00
CA GLU A 2 31.51 -32.18 1.29
C GLU A 2 31.12 -31.54 -0.07
N MET A 3 31.19 -30.23 -0.34
CA MET A 3 31.97 -29.08 0.17
C MET A 3 33.39 -28.92 -0.42
N LEU A 4 33.48 -28.06 -1.44
CA LEU A 4 34.60 -27.21 -1.84
C LEU A 4 33.94 -25.89 -2.30
N LEU A 5 34.17 -24.67 -1.79
CA LEU A 5 35.23 -24.06 -0.96
C LEU A 5 36.63 -23.97 -1.58
N SER A 6 36.90 -22.82 -2.19
CA SER A 6 38.18 -22.10 -2.45
C SER A 6 37.92 -21.15 -3.63
N GLU A 7 38.34 -19.87 -3.75
CA GLU A 7 38.94 -18.82 -2.90
C GLU A 7 38.77 -17.48 -3.69
N ASN A 8 39.16 -16.24 -3.34
CA ASN A 8 39.91 -15.57 -2.24
C ASN A 8 39.44 -14.07 -2.22
N ALA A 9 39.83 -13.11 -1.37
CA ALA A 9 40.79 -13.09 -0.28
C ALA A 9 40.41 -12.12 0.88
N SER A 10 40.90 -12.48 2.05
CA SER A 10 41.19 -11.68 3.25
C SER A 10 41.17 -10.14 3.15
N MET A 11 40.26 -9.52 3.90
CA MET A 11 40.49 -8.26 4.63
C MET A 11 40.13 -8.49 6.11
N LYS A 12 40.78 -7.76 7.03
CA LYS A 12 41.05 -8.25 8.39
C LYS A 12 40.10 -7.73 9.48
N ASN A 13 39.98 -8.54 10.54
CA ASN A 13 39.66 -8.21 11.93
C ASN A 13 38.64 -7.07 12.24
N GLY A 14 37.35 -7.38 12.05
CA GLY A 14 36.24 -6.72 12.75
C GLY A 14 35.18 -7.75 13.15
N THR A 15 34.48 -7.56 14.28
CA THR A 15 33.53 -8.54 14.81
C THR A 15 32.28 -8.64 13.92
N THR A 16 32.23 -9.65 13.06
CA THR A 16 31.08 -9.90 12.18
C THR A 16 29.91 -10.51 12.95
N HIS A 17 29.22 -9.68 13.73
CA HIS A 17 27.81 -9.93 13.98
C HIS A 17 27.10 -9.95 12.61
N PRO A 18 26.32 -10.98 12.27
CA PRO A 18 25.53 -10.95 11.05
C PRO A 18 24.56 -9.79 11.17
N LEU A 19 24.64 -8.82 10.26
CA LEU A 19 23.61 -7.81 10.10
C LEU A 19 22.34 -8.54 9.65
N ILE A 20 21.48 -8.85 10.61
CA ILE A 20 20.10 -9.22 10.33
C ILE A 20 19.48 -7.98 9.70
N PHE A 21 19.44 -7.97 8.37
CA PHE A 21 18.60 -7.07 7.62
C PHE A 21 17.16 -7.36 8.06
N SER A 22 16.68 -6.56 9.01
CA SER A 22 15.25 -6.47 9.31
C SER A 22 14.55 -6.23 7.97
N LYS A 23 13.51 -7.01 7.70
CA LYS A 23 12.80 -6.98 6.43
C LYS A 23 11.92 -5.74 6.38
N ASP A 24 12.54 -4.58 6.23
CA ASP A 24 11.89 -3.27 6.26
C ASP A 24 11.06 -3.06 4.98
N THR A 25 9.84 -3.60 5.00
CA THR A 25 8.89 -3.51 3.90
C THR A 25 8.30 -2.11 3.72
N GLY A 26 8.56 -1.17 4.65
CA GLY A 26 8.02 0.19 4.61
C GLY A 26 8.42 0.97 3.36
N GLY A 27 9.57 0.65 2.74
CA GLY A 27 9.98 1.25 1.47
C GLY A 27 9.14 0.82 0.26
N LEU A 28 8.67 -0.43 0.22
CA LEU A 28 7.89 -0.98 -0.90
C LEU A 28 6.41 -0.56 -0.82
N GLU A 29 5.86 -0.50 0.38
CA GLU A 29 4.47 -0.08 0.62
C GLU A 29 4.26 1.42 0.32
N ASN A 30 5.20 2.29 0.71
CA ASN A 30 5.12 3.72 0.42
C ASN A 30 5.21 4.05 -1.08
N MET A 31 5.98 3.27 -1.85
CA MET A 31 6.10 3.44 -3.30
C MET A 31 4.75 3.26 -4.00
N ALA A 32 3.97 2.25 -3.63
CA ALA A 32 2.64 2.01 -4.19
C ALA A 32 1.68 3.16 -3.88
N HIS A 33 1.56 3.57 -2.62
CA HIS A 33 0.67 4.65 -2.21
C HIS A 33 0.98 5.99 -2.90
N LYS A 34 2.27 6.34 -3.02
CA LYS A 34 2.71 7.56 -3.73
C LYS A 34 2.39 7.52 -5.22
N GLU A 35 2.58 6.37 -5.87
CA GLU A 35 2.35 6.24 -7.30
C GLU A 35 0.85 6.23 -7.65
N THR A 36 0.01 5.58 -6.84
CA THR A 36 -1.46 5.69 -6.96
C THR A 36 -1.92 7.14 -6.75
N ALA A 37 -1.37 7.86 -5.76
CA ALA A 37 -1.72 9.27 -5.55
C ALA A 37 -1.34 10.15 -6.75
N LYS A 38 -0.18 9.91 -7.38
CA LYS A 38 0.19 10.56 -8.64
C LYS A 38 -0.82 10.25 -9.75
N GLN A 39 -1.14 8.97 -9.99
CA GLN A 39 -2.09 8.56 -11.03
C GLN A 39 -3.49 9.19 -10.86
N VAL A 40 -3.95 9.39 -9.62
CA VAL A 40 -5.18 10.14 -9.34
C VAL A 40 -5.02 11.61 -9.73
N ILE A 41 -3.96 12.28 -9.29
CA ILE A 41 -3.69 13.70 -9.59
C ILE A 41 -3.52 13.93 -11.10
N ASP A 42 -2.74 13.08 -11.77
CA ASP A 42 -2.47 13.11 -13.22
C ASP A 42 -3.74 12.86 -14.08
N SER A 43 -4.85 12.41 -13.46
CA SER A 43 -6.16 12.22 -14.11
C SER A 43 -7.15 13.38 -13.93
N LEU A 44 -6.81 14.40 -13.13
CA LEU A 44 -7.69 15.53 -12.87
C LEU A 44 -7.58 16.64 -13.94
N PRO A 45 -8.63 17.44 -14.15
CA PRO A 45 -8.53 18.68 -14.92
C PRO A 45 -7.48 19.66 -14.37
N ASN A 46 -6.92 20.52 -15.23
CA ASN A 46 -5.87 21.47 -14.85
C ASN A 46 -6.36 22.62 -13.95
N ASP A 47 -7.68 22.79 -13.82
CA ASP A 47 -8.37 23.88 -13.13
C ASP A 47 -8.98 23.50 -11.77
N VAL A 48 -8.69 22.30 -11.26
CA VAL A 48 -9.15 21.84 -9.93
C VAL A 48 -8.48 22.58 -8.76
N SER A 49 -9.24 22.76 -7.69
CA SER A 49 -8.75 23.27 -6.41
C SER A 49 -8.06 22.19 -5.56
N MET A 50 -7.32 22.61 -4.52
CA MET A 50 -6.69 21.70 -3.58
C MET A 50 -7.71 20.83 -2.82
N ASP A 51 -8.89 21.38 -2.50
CA ASP A 51 -9.95 20.65 -1.81
C ASP A 51 -10.53 19.54 -2.70
N GLU A 52 -10.64 19.77 -4.01
CA GLU A 52 -11.04 18.77 -5.00
C GLU A 52 -9.98 17.67 -5.20
N ILE A 53 -8.69 18.02 -5.19
CA ILE A 53 -7.58 17.05 -5.20
C ILE A 53 -7.66 16.15 -3.95
N ILE A 54 -7.82 16.74 -2.76
CA ILE A 54 -7.95 16.00 -1.49
C ILE A 54 -9.19 15.10 -1.51
N HIS A 55 -10.32 15.59 -2.02
CA HIS A 55 -11.55 14.83 -2.17
C HIS A 55 -11.37 13.65 -3.13
N ALA A 56 -10.76 13.85 -4.30
CA ALA A 56 -10.50 12.79 -5.29
C ALA A 56 -9.60 11.68 -4.72
N LEU A 57 -8.53 12.05 -4.02
CA LEU A 57 -7.64 11.11 -3.32
C LEU A 57 -8.39 10.33 -2.23
N TYR A 58 -9.19 11.00 -1.41
CA TYR A 58 -10.01 10.35 -0.38
C TYR A 58 -10.98 9.34 -0.98
N VAL A 59 -11.74 9.74 -2.00
CA VAL A 59 -12.70 8.87 -2.70
C VAL A 59 -11.99 7.65 -3.30
N ASN A 60 -10.88 7.84 -4.00
CA ASN A 60 -10.10 6.74 -4.59
C ASN A 60 -9.66 5.71 -3.54
N ILE A 61 -9.16 6.16 -2.37
CA ILE A 61 -8.77 5.28 -1.26
C ILE A 61 -9.99 4.50 -0.72
N LYS A 62 -11.13 5.18 -0.52
CA LYS A 62 -12.35 4.55 0.00
C LYS A 62 -12.91 3.49 -0.94
N PHE A 63 -12.91 3.72 -2.25
CA PHE A 63 -13.34 2.74 -3.24
C PHE A 63 -12.36 1.58 -3.39
N SER A 64 -11.05 1.85 -3.49
CA SER A 64 -10.01 0.80 -3.61
C SER A 64 -10.05 -0.19 -2.45
N HIS A 65 -10.24 0.32 -1.22
CA HIS A 65 -10.43 -0.52 -0.03
C HIS A 65 -11.74 -1.32 -0.07
N GLY A 66 -12.86 -0.69 -0.45
CA GLY A 66 -14.16 -1.37 -0.55
C GLY A 66 -14.17 -2.49 -1.60
N GLU A 67 -13.50 -2.30 -2.74
CA GLU A 67 -13.30 -3.36 -3.71
C GLU A 67 -12.43 -4.51 -3.17
N GLN A 68 -11.38 -4.21 -2.39
CA GLN A 68 -10.58 -5.23 -1.74
C GLN A 68 -11.41 -6.04 -0.75
N GLU A 69 -12.23 -5.40 0.08
CA GLU A 69 -13.15 -6.09 0.98
C GLU A 69 -14.13 -7.01 0.22
N ILE A 70 -14.66 -6.56 -0.92
CA ILE A 70 -15.51 -7.39 -1.79
C ILE A 70 -14.74 -8.59 -2.35
N ARG A 71 -13.51 -8.39 -2.87
CA ARG A 71 -12.64 -9.47 -3.37
C ARG A 71 -12.24 -10.48 -2.28
N GLU A 72 -12.13 -10.04 -1.03
CA GLU A 72 -11.87 -10.86 0.16
C GLU A 72 -13.13 -11.53 0.73
N GLY A 73 -14.30 -11.39 0.10
CA GLY A 73 -15.55 -12.00 0.54
C GLY A 73 -16.22 -11.30 1.73
N LYS A 74 -15.77 -10.11 2.11
CA LYS A 74 -16.34 -9.27 3.20
C LYS A 74 -17.50 -8.38 2.73
N GLY A 75 -17.86 -8.46 1.45
CA GLY A 75 -19.02 -7.77 0.87
C GLY A 75 -20.33 -8.16 1.58
N ILE A 76 -21.28 -7.23 1.60
CA ILE A 76 -22.60 -7.41 2.24
C ILE A 76 -23.71 -7.40 1.20
N SER A 77 -24.87 -7.97 1.54
CA SER A 77 -26.04 -7.93 0.66
C SER A 77 -26.61 -6.50 0.52
N GLN A 78 -27.35 -6.25 -0.56
CA GLN A 78 -28.05 -4.98 -0.79
C GLN A 78 -29.00 -4.61 0.36
N VAL A 79 -29.62 -5.61 1.00
CA VAL A 79 -30.52 -5.43 2.14
C VAL A 79 -29.77 -4.93 3.37
N GLU A 80 -28.59 -5.50 3.66
CA GLU A 80 -27.72 -5.05 4.75
C GLU A 80 -27.10 -3.69 4.47
N ALA A 81 -26.73 -3.41 3.21
CA ALA A 81 -26.24 -2.11 2.79
C ALA A 81 -27.29 -1.01 3.03
N LYS A 82 -28.54 -1.24 2.62
CA LYS A 82 -29.67 -0.33 2.92
C LYS A 82 -29.83 -0.10 4.43
N LYS A 83 -29.84 -1.17 5.22
CA LYS A 83 -29.95 -1.10 6.70
C LYS A 83 -28.78 -0.37 7.38
N LYS A 84 -27.58 -0.35 6.77
CA LYS A 84 -26.46 0.48 7.23
C LYS A 84 -26.64 1.96 6.84
N LEU A 85 -27.17 2.24 5.65
CA LEU A 85 -27.41 3.60 5.14
C LEU A 85 -28.54 4.34 5.89
N GLU A 86 -29.57 3.64 6.36
CA GLU A 86 -30.69 4.19 7.15
C GLU A 86 -30.26 5.00 8.40
N LYS A 87 -29.02 4.84 8.87
CA LYS A 87 -28.44 5.63 9.98
C LYS A 87 -28.06 7.06 9.59
N TRP A 88 -27.85 7.33 8.30
CA TRP A 88 -27.35 8.58 7.74
C TRP A 88 -28.41 9.37 6.95
N LEU A 89 -29.61 8.80 6.80
CA LEU A 89 -30.76 9.37 6.08
C LEU A 89 -31.80 9.94 7.07
N LYS A 90 -31.33 10.69 8.07
CA LYS A 90 -32.12 11.27 9.16
C LYS A 90 -31.93 12.79 9.22
#